data_AF-A0A354EEM7-F1
#
_entry.id   AF-A0A354EEM7-F1
#
_cell.length_a   1.000
_cell.length_b   1.000
_cell.length_c   1.000
_cell.angle_alpha   90.00
_cell.angle_beta   90.00
_cell.angle_gamma   90.00
#
_symmetry.space_group_name_H-M   'P 1'
#
loop_
_entity.id
_entity.type
_entity.pdbx_description
1 polymer ?
#
loop_
_entity_poly.entity_id
_entity_poly.type
_entity_poly.pdbx_seq_one_letter_code
_entity_poly.pdbx_strand_id
1 'polypeptide(L)'
;MKTNYLLLLALLSLALMTPASMAATHEHGATPGGHEMAMEQGQMIMLGDQVVDGVKAEAQLNDVKTAMARMGMQETHHLMFQFQETGTGKTVEKGTAALKIKGPDNVESAPISLMGMGGHFGADIVLGAVGLYKFTIGTRLMDGKTRQFEFSYELK
;
A
#
# COMPACT_ATOMS: atom_id res chain seq x y z
N MET A 1 -6.95 18.93 58.07
CA MET A 1 -5.94 19.99 57.80
C MET A 1 -5.79 20.06 56.29
N LYS A 2 -6.67 20.76 55.57
CA LYS A 2 -6.63 22.18 55.15
C LYS A 2 -5.32 22.60 54.45
N THR A 3 -5.52 22.90 53.17
CA THR A 3 -4.68 23.24 52.02
C THR A 3 -3.85 24.53 52.17
N ASN A 4 -2.96 24.73 51.18
CA ASN A 4 -2.31 25.96 50.67
C ASN A 4 -0.77 25.88 50.84
N TYR A 5 0.11 26.32 49.94
CA TYR A 5 0.13 27.35 48.90
C TYR A 5 1.16 26.89 47.80
N LEU A 6 1.52 27.54 46.69
CA LEU A 6 1.68 28.96 46.33
C LEU A 6 2.03 29.03 44.83
N LEU A 7 1.50 30.03 44.12
CA LEU A 7 1.88 30.42 42.74
C LEU A 7 3.36 30.82 42.63
N LEU A 8 3.94 30.70 41.43
CA LEU A 8 4.81 31.77 40.89
C LEU A 8 4.84 31.78 39.34
N LEU A 9 4.53 32.96 38.78
CA LEU A 9 4.74 33.38 37.39
C LEU A 9 6.21 33.75 37.15
N ALA A 10 6.75 33.48 35.95
CA ALA A 10 7.76 34.32 35.25
C ALA A 10 7.85 33.85 33.77
N LEU A 11 7.37 34.62 32.79
CA LEU A 11 8.05 35.70 32.05
C LEU A 11 9.04 35.22 30.96
N LEU A 12 8.52 35.27 29.72
CA LEU A 12 9.08 35.90 28.52
C LEU A 12 10.62 35.96 28.34
N SER A 13 11.12 35.29 27.29
CA SER A 13 12.22 35.85 26.48
C SER A 13 12.19 35.27 25.06
N LEU A 14 11.89 36.18 24.13
CA LEU A 14 12.10 36.07 22.70
C LEU A 14 13.59 36.27 22.42
N ALA A 15 14.25 35.33 21.75
CA ALA A 15 15.64 35.48 21.32
C ALA A 15 15.86 34.96 19.89
N LEU A 16 15.93 35.93 18.98
CA LEU A 16 16.95 36.10 17.93
C LEU A 16 17.22 34.93 16.96
N MET A 17 16.77 35.13 15.71
CA MET A 17 17.30 34.47 14.53
C MET A 17 18.73 34.97 14.23
N THR A 18 19.60 34.07 13.75
CA THR A 18 20.85 34.40 13.04
C THR A 18 20.92 33.64 11.71
N PRO A 19 21.59 34.20 10.68
CA PRO A 19 21.49 33.73 9.29
C PRO A 19 22.43 32.56 9.03
N ALA A 20 21.92 31.47 8.47
CA ALA A 20 22.75 30.41 7.90
C ALA A 20 23.07 30.74 6.43
N SER A 21 24.39 30.84 6.20
CA SER A 21 25.16 30.95 4.97
C SER A 21 24.52 30.55 3.63
N MET A 22 24.81 31.38 2.63
CA MET A 22 24.78 31.04 1.20
C MET A 22 25.92 30.09 0.80
N ALA A 23 25.64 29.32 -0.25
CA ALA A 23 26.53 28.72 -1.24
C ALA A 23 27.25 27.39 -0.89
N ALA A 24 26.62 26.30 -1.32
CA ALA A 24 27.31 25.23 -2.02
C ALA A 24 26.57 24.98 -3.34
N THR A 25 27.26 25.23 -4.44
CA THR A 25 26.86 24.96 -5.81
C THR A 25 26.71 23.44 -6.00
N HIS A 26 25.48 22.95 -6.08
CA HIS A 26 25.22 21.62 -6.61
C HIS A 26 24.95 21.74 -8.10
N GLU A 27 26.03 21.65 -8.87
CA GLU A 27 25.96 21.22 -10.25
C GLU A 27 25.46 19.78 -10.27
N HIS A 28 24.15 19.58 -10.35
CA HIS A 28 23.62 18.30 -10.81
C HIS A 28 23.71 18.30 -12.32
N GLY A 29 24.82 17.74 -12.79
CA GLY A 29 24.97 17.30 -14.17
C GLY A 29 23.72 16.54 -14.57
N ALA A 30 23.01 17.10 -15.55
CA ALA A 30 21.96 16.42 -16.26
C ALA A 30 22.57 15.14 -16.84
N THR A 31 22.24 13.98 -16.26
CA THR A 31 22.34 12.70 -16.94
C THR A 31 21.13 12.57 -17.86
N PRO A 32 21.28 12.65 -19.19
CA PRO A 32 20.20 12.31 -20.09
C PRO A 32 20.23 10.79 -20.26
N GLY A 33 19.23 10.08 -19.74
CA GLY A 33 19.08 8.66 -20.03
C GLY A 33 18.73 7.76 -18.85
N GLY A 34 17.77 8.16 -18.02
CA GLY A 34 16.90 7.17 -17.39
C GLY A 34 15.67 7.05 -18.28
N HIS A 35 15.59 6.02 -19.12
CA HIS A 35 14.29 5.60 -19.61
C HIS A 35 13.52 5.12 -18.37
N GLU A 36 12.76 6.02 -17.75
CA GLU A 36 11.58 5.62 -17.01
C GLU A 36 10.73 4.87 -18.03
N MET A 37 10.88 3.54 -18.02
CA MET A 37 9.94 2.64 -18.66
C MET A 37 8.64 2.87 -17.89
N ALA A 38 7.86 3.87 -18.33
CA ALA A 38 6.48 4.00 -17.95
C ALA A 38 5.86 2.66 -18.33
N MET A 39 5.70 1.80 -17.32
CA MET A 39 4.88 0.61 -17.46
C MET A 39 3.57 1.11 -18.03
N GLU A 40 3.18 0.63 -19.22
CA GLU A 40 1.83 0.86 -19.73
C GLU A 40 0.89 0.50 -18.58
N GLN A 41 0.24 1.52 -18.00
CA GLN A 41 -0.76 1.29 -16.98
C GLN A 41 -1.90 0.59 -17.68
N GLY A 42 -1.89 -0.75 -17.65
CA GLY A 42 -3.01 -1.49 -18.17
C GLY A 42 -4.26 -1.20 -17.33
N GLN A 43 -5.39 -1.68 -17.82
CA GLN A 43 -6.68 -1.31 -17.27
C GLN A 43 -6.72 -1.56 -15.75
N MET A 44 -6.92 -0.49 -14.97
CA MET A 44 -7.14 -0.57 -13.53
C MET A 44 -8.61 -0.94 -13.27
N ILE A 45 -8.81 -2.03 -12.53
CA ILE A 45 -10.12 -2.58 -12.17
C ILE A 45 -10.28 -2.46 -10.65
N MET A 46 -11.29 -1.71 -10.21
CA MET A 46 -11.63 -1.62 -8.79
C MET A 46 -12.43 -2.86 -8.37
N LEU A 47 -11.92 -3.65 -7.42
CA LEU A 47 -12.61 -4.83 -6.89
C LEU A 47 -13.55 -4.49 -5.71
N GLY A 48 -13.52 -3.24 -5.25
CA GLY A 48 -14.34 -2.73 -4.15
C GLY A 48 -13.56 -2.57 -2.85
N ASP A 49 -14.30 -2.46 -1.75
CA ASP A 49 -13.73 -2.26 -0.42
C ASP A 49 -14.46 -3.05 0.67
N GLN A 50 -13.75 -3.30 1.77
CA GLN A 50 -14.27 -3.94 2.98
C GLN A 50 -13.69 -3.30 4.24
N VAL A 51 -14.50 -3.22 5.29
CA VAL A 51 -14.05 -2.72 6.61
C VAL A 51 -14.08 -3.86 7.61
N VAL A 52 -12.94 -4.13 8.25
CA VAL A 52 -12.78 -5.14 9.30
C VAL A 52 -12.00 -4.53 10.45
N ASP A 53 -12.58 -4.54 11.65
CA ASP A 53 -11.95 -4.07 12.88
C ASP A 53 -11.29 -2.68 12.74
N GLY A 54 -12.04 -1.72 12.18
CA GLY A 54 -11.62 -0.33 12.03
C GLY A 54 -10.55 -0.10 10.95
N VAL A 55 -10.31 -1.08 10.08
CA VAL A 55 -9.42 -0.94 8.91
C VAL A 55 -10.23 -1.18 7.64
N LYS A 56 -10.22 -0.20 6.73
CA LYS A 56 -10.72 -0.32 5.36
C LYS A 56 -9.64 -0.94 4.49
N ALA A 57 -9.98 -1.96 3.72
CA ALA A 57 -9.17 -2.52 2.64
C ALA A 57 -9.83 -2.19 1.31
N GLU A 58 -9.11 -1.55 0.40
CA GLU A 58 -9.54 -1.29 -0.97
C GLU A 58 -8.67 -2.13 -1.92
N ALA A 59 -9.31 -2.90 -2.80
CA ALA A 59 -8.61 -3.81 -3.70
C ALA A 59 -8.68 -3.32 -5.15
N GLN A 60 -7.52 -3.32 -5.82
CA GLN A 60 -7.34 -2.88 -7.20
C GLN A 60 -6.59 -3.96 -7.98
N LEU A 61 -7.07 -4.29 -9.18
CA LEU A 61 -6.46 -5.27 -10.06
C LEU A 61 -6.11 -4.58 -11.39
N ASN A 62 -4.83 -4.52 -11.72
CA ASN A 62 -4.37 -3.98 -12.98
C ASN A 62 -4.05 -5.13 -13.93
N ASP A 63 -4.56 -5.12 -15.17
CA ASP A 63 -4.04 -5.99 -16.22
C ASP A 63 -2.62 -5.51 -16.59
N VAL A 64 -1.62 -6.36 -16.40
CA VAL A 64 -0.22 -6.07 -16.78
C VAL A 64 0.32 -7.09 -17.76
N LYS A 65 -0.53 -7.98 -18.28
CA LYS A 65 -0.13 -9.15 -19.07
C LYS A 65 0.75 -8.78 -20.26
N THR A 66 0.37 -7.74 -21.00
CA THR A 66 1.14 -7.29 -22.17
C THR A 66 2.52 -6.76 -21.76
N ALA A 67 2.61 -5.98 -20.69
CA ALA A 67 3.87 -5.44 -20.20
C ALA A 67 4.79 -6.56 -19.69
N MET A 68 4.26 -7.47 -18.87
CA MET A 68 4.99 -8.62 -18.33
C MET A 68 5.46 -9.57 -19.43
N ALA A 69 4.63 -9.86 -20.43
CA ALA A 69 5.00 -10.71 -21.56
C ALA A 69 6.16 -10.13 -22.39
N ARG A 70 6.20 -8.80 -22.59
CA ARG A 70 7.34 -8.13 -23.27
C ARG A 70 8.65 -8.29 -22.49
N MET A 71 8.57 -8.45 -21.18
CA MET A 71 9.71 -8.71 -20.29
C MET A 71 10.02 -10.21 -20.13
N GLY A 72 9.29 -11.10 -20.81
CA GLY A 72 9.45 -12.55 -20.68
C GLY A 72 8.87 -13.14 -19.39
N MET A 73 8.01 -12.39 -18.70
CA MET A 73 7.34 -12.78 -17.46
C MET A 73 5.94 -13.35 -17.75
N GLN A 74 5.42 -14.19 -16.85
CA GLN A 74 4.16 -14.92 -17.07
C GLN A 74 2.97 -14.25 -16.36
N GLU A 75 3.24 -13.33 -15.45
CA GLU A 75 2.23 -12.64 -14.67
C GLU A 75 1.31 -11.83 -15.56
N THR A 76 0.05 -11.79 -15.16
CA THR A 76 -1.04 -11.26 -15.98
C THR A 76 -1.67 -10.04 -15.33
N HIS A 77 -1.66 -9.99 -14.00
CA HIS A 77 -2.28 -8.91 -13.25
C HIS A 77 -1.41 -8.50 -12.09
N HIS A 78 -1.46 -7.23 -11.74
CA HIS A 78 -0.91 -6.70 -10.50
C HIS A 78 -2.07 -6.45 -9.54
N LEU A 79 -2.13 -7.19 -8.44
CA LEU A 79 -3.18 -7.04 -7.41
C LEU A 79 -2.64 -6.21 -6.26
N MET A 80 -3.31 -5.10 -5.95
CA MET A 80 -2.94 -4.16 -4.90
C MET A 80 -4.04 -4.01 -3.88
N PHE A 81 -3.62 -3.81 -2.63
CA PHE A 81 -4.48 -3.50 -1.50
C PHE A 81 -4.01 -2.23 -0.83
N GLN A 82 -4.90 -1.25 -0.67
CA GLN A 82 -4.69 -0.13 0.22
C GLN A 82 -5.41 -0.39 1.53
N PHE A 83 -4.71 -0.23 2.65
CA PHE A 83 -5.31 -0.32 3.99
C PHE A 83 -5.36 1.07 4.62
N GLN A 84 -6.50 1.46 5.18
CA GLN A 84 -6.67 2.72 5.89
C GLN A 84 -7.36 2.51 7.24
N GLU A 85 -6.89 3.21 8.27
CA GLU A 85 -7.59 3.30 9.54
C GLU A 85 -8.87 4.12 9.39
N THR A 86 -10.04 3.57 9.73
CA THR A 86 -11.32 4.27 9.53
C THR A 86 -11.51 5.46 10.47
N GLY A 87 -10.82 5.48 11.62
CA GLY A 87 -10.92 6.57 12.59
C GLY A 87 -10.12 7.82 12.22
N THR A 88 -9.01 7.65 11.49
CA THR A 88 -8.06 8.72 11.18
C THR A 88 -7.94 9.00 9.69
N GLY A 89 -8.38 8.07 8.83
CA GLY A 89 -8.12 8.08 7.38
C GLY A 89 -6.67 7.80 7.03
N LYS A 90 -5.82 7.43 8.00
CA LYS A 90 -4.39 7.23 7.76
C LYS A 90 -4.16 5.93 7.01
N THR A 91 -3.39 5.99 5.92
CA THR A 91 -2.88 4.82 5.21
C THR A 91 -1.97 3.99 6.12
N VAL A 92 -2.21 2.69 6.13
CA VAL A 92 -1.35 1.72 6.82
C VAL A 92 -0.27 1.26 5.86
N GLU A 93 0.97 1.63 6.14
CA GLU A 93 2.13 1.36 5.26
C GLU A 93 3.03 0.22 5.78
N LYS A 94 2.77 -0.26 7.00
CA LYS A 94 3.62 -1.25 7.68
C LYS A 94 2.79 -2.41 8.22
N GLY A 95 3.40 -3.59 8.21
CA GLY A 95 2.77 -4.84 8.63
C GLY A 95 3.13 -5.96 7.67
N THR A 96 2.41 -7.06 7.80
CA THR A 96 2.49 -8.21 6.88
C THR A 96 1.13 -8.45 6.26
N ALA A 97 1.13 -8.81 4.98
CA ALA A 97 -0.06 -9.22 4.26
C ALA A 97 0.27 -10.43 3.38
N ALA A 98 -0.68 -11.36 3.27
CA ALA A 98 -0.56 -12.53 2.42
C ALA A 98 -1.87 -12.81 1.71
N LEU A 99 -1.77 -13.25 0.46
CA LEU A 99 -2.87 -13.52 -0.44
C LEU A 99 -3.01 -15.01 -0.69
N LYS A 100 -4.24 -15.50 -0.65
CA LYS A 100 -4.62 -16.77 -1.29
C LYS A 100 -5.58 -16.49 -2.43
N ILE A 101 -5.43 -17.25 -3.50
CA ILE A 101 -6.27 -17.16 -4.69
C ILE A 101 -6.95 -18.51 -4.87
N LYS A 102 -8.28 -18.49 -4.98
CA LYS A 102 -9.06 -19.66 -5.40
C LYS A 102 -9.57 -19.42 -6.81
N GLY A 103 -9.15 -20.27 -7.74
CA GLY A 103 -9.50 -20.18 -9.16
C GLY A 103 -10.88 -20.77 -9.49
N PRO A 104 -11.29 -20.68 -10.76
CA PRO A 104 -12.56 -21.24 -11.25
C PRO A 104 -12.62 -22.78 -11.16
N ASP A 105 -11.47 -23.44 -11.11
CA ASP A 105 -11.31 -24.88 -10.85
C ASP A 105 -11.49 -25.27 -9.36
N ASN A 106 -11.76 -24.29 -8.50
CA ASN A 106 -11.85 -24.42 -7.05
C ASN A 106 -10.55 -24.82 -6.34
N VAL A 107 -9.41 -24.78 -7.03
CA VAL A 107 -8.11 -25.00 -6.41
C VAL A 107 -7.65 -23.70 -5.74
N GLU A 108 -7.17 -23.81 -4.49
CA GLU A 108 -6.63 -22.70 -3.72
C GLU A 108 -5.09 -22.71 -3.79
N SER A 109 -4.50 -21.53 -3.99
CA SER A 109 -3.06 -21.35 -4.03
C SER A 109 -2.41 -21.50 -2.65
N ALA A 110 -1.10 -21.73 -2.63
CA ALA A 110 -0.29 -21.41 -1.46
C ALA A 110 -0.37 -19.89 -1.15
N PRO A 111 -0.13 -19.46 0.10
CA PRO A 111 -0.07 -18.04 0.44
C PRO A 111 1.05 -17.33 -0.32
N ILE A 112 0.71 -16.22 -0.96
CA ILE A 112 1.63 -15.30 -1.64
C ILE A 112 1.87 -14.12 -0.71
N SER A 113 3.11 -13.89 -0.29
CA SER A 113 3.45 -12.69 0.50
C SER A 113 3.27 -11.44 -0.35
N LEU A 114 2.57 -10.45 0.19
CA LEU A 114 2.42 -9.15 -0.48
C LEU A 114 3.52 -8.19 -0.04
N MET A 115 4.11 -7.51 -1.02
CA MET A 115 5.14 -6.51 -0.77
C MET A 115 4.50 -5.15 -0.54
N GLY A 116 4.92 -4.47 0.53
CA GLY A 116 4.52 -3.10 0.81
C GLY A 116 5.34 -2.12 -0.03
N MET A 117 4.69 -1.35 -0.90
CA MET A 117 5.30 -0.32 -1.75
C MET A 117 4.35 0.85 -1.95
N GLY A 118 4.83 2.08 -1.73
CA GLY A 118 4.08 3.30 -2.07
C GLY A 118 2.70 3.45 -1.40
N GLY A 119 2.51 2.93 -0.19
CA GLY A 119 1.22 2.98 0.52
C GLY A 119 0.25 1.85 0.16
N HIS A 120 0.69 0.88 -0.65
CA HIS A 120 -0.07 -0.31 -1.03
C HIS A 120 0.69 -1.58 -0.67
N PHE A 121 -0.04 -2.68 -0.55
CA PHE A 121 0.51 -4.04 -0.52
C PHE A 121 0.11 -4.75 -1.78
N GLY A 122 1.06 -5.30 -2.54
CA GLY A 122 0.73 -5.93 -3.80
C GLY A 122 1.65 -7.07 -4.22
N ALA A 123 1.20 -7.79 -5.25
CA ALA A 123 1.94 -8.84 -5.92
C ALA A 123 1.47 -8.98 -7.37
N ASP A 124 2.40 -9.37 -8.24
CA ASP A 124 2.07 -9.81 -9.59
C ASP A 124 1.57 -11.26 -9.54
N ILE A 125 0.46 -11.54 -10.24
CA ILE A 125 -0.26 -12.82 -10.18
C ILE A 125 -0.65 -13.32 -11.58
N VAL A 126 -0.91 -14.62 -11.67
CA VAL A 126 -1.41 -15.27 -12.89
C VAL A 126 -2.88 -15.62 -12.74
N LEU A 127 -3.73 -15.06 -13.61
CA LEU A 127 -5.12 -15.45 -13.80
C LEU A 127 -5.24 -16.12 -15.18
N GLY A 128 -5.09 -17.44 -15.22
CA GLY A 128 -4.88 -18.18 -16.48
C GLY A 128 -6.15 -18.66 -17.18
N ALA A 129 -7.24 -18.88 -16.44
CA ALA A 129 -8.50 -19.39 -16.94
C ALA A 129 -9.64 -18.37 -16.76
N VAL A 130 -10.55 -18.30 -17.73
CA VAL A 130 -11.81 -17.54 -17.62
C VAL A 130 -12.65 -18.10 -16.48
N GLY A 131 -13.32 -17.21 -15.74
CA GLY A 131 -14.24 -17.56 -14.65
C GLY A 131 -13.99 -16.77 -13.36
N LEU A 132 -14.69 -17.19 -12.30
CA LEU A 132 -14.67 -16.53 -11.01
C LEU A 132 -13.42 -16.88 -10.20
N TYR A 133 -12.70 -15.84 -9.78
CA TYR A 133 -11.62 -15.91 -8.80
C TYR A 133 -12.08 -15.33 -7.46
N LYS A 134 -11.62 -15.94 -6.37
CA LYS A 134 -11.75 -15.40 -5.01
C LYS A 134 -10.37 -15.09 -4.45
N PHE A 135 -10.24 -13.92 -3.85
CA PHE A 135 -9.03 -13.42 -3.21
C PHE A 135 -9.27 -13.33 -1.72
N THR A 136 -8.52 -14.10 -0.94
CA THR A 136 -8.55 -14.00 0.52
C THR A 136 -7.25 -13.36 0.97
N ILE A 137 -7.35 -12.19 1.61
CA ILE A 137 -6.18 -11.48 2.13
C ILE A 137 -6.15 -11.59 3.65
N GLY A 138 -5.05 -12.10 4.20
CA GLY A 138 -4.77 -12.09 5.62
C GLY A 138 -3.74 -11.02 5.94
N THR A 139 -3.96 -10.23 6.98
CA THR A 139 -2.99 -9.21 7.42
C THR A 139 -2.64 -9.37 8.89
N ARG A 140 -1.44 -8.93 9.25
CA ARG A 140 -1.09 -8.56 10.62
C ARG A 140 -0.41 -7.19 10.58
N LEU A 141 -1.16 -6.17 10.97
CA LEU A 141 -0.75 -4.76 10.89
C LEU A 141 -0.06 -4.32 12.19
N MET A 142 0.37 -3.06 12.25
CA MET A 142 1.14 -2.51 13.38
C MET A 142 0.39 -2.53 14.72
N ASP A 143 -0.94 -2.64 14.70
CA ASP A 143 -1.76 -2.81 15.91
C ASP A 143 -1.75 -4.26 16.46
N GLY A 144 -1.02 -5.16 15.81
CA GLY A 144 -0.84 -6.55 16.21
C GLY A 144 -2.03 -7.47 15.93
N LYS A 145 -3.15 -6.91 15.45
CA LYS A 145 -4.37 -7.68 15.14
C LYS A 145 -4.26 -8.36 13.78
N THR A 146 -4.79 -9.57 13.71
CA THR A 146 -4.95 -10.29 12.46
C THR A 146 -6.31 -9.97 11.86
N ARG A 147 -6.36 -9.69 10.56
CA ARG A 147 -7.60 -9.44 9.83
C ARG A 147 -7.65 -10.29 8.57
N GLN A 148 -8.86 -10.59 8.12
CA GLN A 148 -9.10 -11.23 6.83
C GLN A 148 -10.10 -10.40 6.03
N PHE A 149 -9.83 -10.22 4.74
CA PHE A 149 -10.75 -9.60 3.79
C PHE A 149 -10.91 -10.51 2.57
N GLU A 150 -12.05 -10.41 1.90
CA GLU A 150 -12.39 -11.27 0.77
C GLU A 150 -12.90 -10.45 -0.41
N PHE A 151 -12.31 -10.66 -1.58
CA PHE A 151 -12.70 -10.00 -2.82
C PHE A 151 -12.91 -11.05 -3.91
N SER A 152 -13.60 -10.67 -4.98
CA SER A 152 -13.82 -11.55 -6.12
C SER A 152 -13.72 -10.80 -7.43
N TYR A 153 -13.29 -11.51 -8.47
CA TYR A 153 -13.22 -10.99 -9.83
C TYR A 153 -13.61 -12.10 -10.80
N GLU A 154 -14.48 -11.79 -11.74
CA GLU A 154 -14.83 -12.69 -12.84
C GLU A 154 -14.04 -12.29 -14.08
N LEU A 155 -13.03 -13.10 -14.43
CA LEU A 155 -12.28 -12.94 -15.66
C LEU A 155 -13.15 -13.43 -16.81
N LYS A 156 -13.35 -12.58 -17.83
CA LYS A 156 -14.17 -12.86 -19.01
C LYS A 156 -13.34 -13.22 -20.23
#